data_AF-A0A3E0N7Y9-F1
#
_entry.id   AF-A0A3E0N7Y9-F1
#
_cell.length_a   1.000
_cell.length_b   1.000
_cell.length_c   1.000
_cell.angle_alpha   90.00
_cell.angle_beta   90.00
_cell.angle_gamma   90.00
#
_symmetry.space_group_name_H-M   'P 1'
#
loop_
_entity.id
_entity.type
_entity.pdbx_description
1 polymer ?
#
loop_
_entity_poly.entity_id
_entity_poly.type
_entity_poly.pdbx_seq_one_letter_code
_entity_poly.pdbx_strand_id
1 'polypeptide(L)'
;MTRDIDRIIEQVESRLPNVLVRKHTVRHPGVDDDGIWWFSLPNIEKDIQIESSNGTCPFIVEHDDMNSSAEAEVANTVDEAVEKIAAYLTTLVDRTG
;
A
#
# COMPACT_ATOMS: atom_id res chain seq x y z
N MET A 1 -9.43 1.53 19.04
CA MET A 1 -8.51 0.46 18.58
C MET A 1 -7.82 0.97 17.34
N THR A 2 -6.49 0.85 17.28
CA THR A 2 -5.70 1.20 16.09
C THR A 2 -5.93 0.14 15.01
N ARG A 3 -6.25 0.54 13.78
CA ARG A 3 -6.44 -0.41 12.67
C ARG A 3 -5.08 -0.90 12.17
N ASP A 4 -5.05 -2.05 11.51
CA ASP A 4 -3.80 -2.57 10.97
C ASP A 4 -3.21 -1.61 9.93
N ILE A 5 -4.04 -0.94 9.12
CA ILE A 5 -3.57 0.09 8.18
C ILE A 5 -2.78 1.20 8.88
N ASP A 6 -3.22 1.65 10.06
CA ASP A 6 -2.55 2.73 10.77
C ASP A 6 -1.15 2.26 11.25
N ARG A 7 -1.04 0.99 11.67
CA ARG A 7 0.24 0.35 12.04
C ARG A 7 1.15 0.08 10.83
N ILE A 8 0.57 -0.22 9.67
CA ILE A 8 1.32 -0.41 8.42
C ILE A 8 1.93 0.92 8.00
N ILE A 9 1.14 2.00 7.98
CA ILE A 9 1.61 3.34 7.62
C ILE A 9 2.78 3.77 8.50
N GLU A 10 2.61 3.69 9.82
CA GLU A 10 3.66 4.06 10.79
C GLU A 10 4.97 3.29 10.54
N GLN A 11 4.87 1.97 10.30
CA GLN A 11 6.04 1.13 10.08
C GLN A 11 6.69 1.38 8.71
N VAL A 12 5.92 1.57 7.65
CA VAL A 12 6.45 1.89 6.32
C VAL A 12 7.15 3.24 6.33
N GLU A 13 6.55 4.26 6.95
CA GLU A 13 7.18 5.59 7.13
C GLU A 13 8.48 5.50 7.94
N SER A 14 8.53 4.63 8.96
CA SER A 14 9.76 4.42 9.73
C SER A 14 10.91 3.82 8.91
N ARG A 15 10.59 2.96 7.92
CA ARG A 15 11.57 2.31 7.03
C ARG A 15 11.95 3.18 5.83
N LEU A 16 10.99 3.94 5.31
CA LEU A 16 11.11 4.78 4.12
C LEU A 16 10.60 6.18 4.44
N PRO A 17 11.43 7.07 5.04
CA PRO A 17 10.98 8.37 5.57
C PRO A 17 10.37 9.32 4.55
N ASN A 18 10.59 9.09 3.26
CA ASN A 18 10.08 9.92 2.17
C ASN A 18 8.82 9.33 1.52
N VAL A 19 8.28 8.21 2.01
CA VAL A 19 7.08 7.59 1.45
C VAL A 19 5.90 8.55 1.53
N LEU A 20 5.10 8.58 0.46
CA LEU A 20 3.87 9.34 0.39
C LEU A 20 2.70 8.35 0.44
N VAL A 21 1.82 8.52 1.42
CA VAL A 21 0.63 7.71 1.61
C VAL A 21 -0.62 8.50 1.24
N ARG A 22 -1.48 7.92 0.41
CA ARG A 22 -2.77 8.51 0.04
C ARG A 22 -3.89 7.48 0.18
N LYS A 23 -4.96 7.83 0.88
CA LYS A 23 -6.18 7.03 0.92
C LYS A 23 -7.04 7.36 -0.29
N HIS A 24 -7.60 6.34 -0.95
CA HIS A 24 -8.61 6.57 -1.98
C HIS A 24 -9.78 7.38 -1.39
N THR A 25 -10.07 8.53 -2.01
CA THR A 25 -11.15 9.40 -1.56
C THR A 25 -12.40 9.09 -2.37
N VAL A 26 -13.32 8.39 -1.73
CA VAL A 26 -14.64 8.09 -2.23
C VAL A 26 -15.41 9.37 -2.51
N ARG A 27 -15.99 9.48 -3.71
CA ARG A 27 -16.81 10.64 -4.10
C ARG A 27 -18.28 10.45 -3.71
N HIS A 28 -18.74 9.21 -3.54
CA HIS A 28 -20.10 8.89 -3.15
C HIS A 28 -20.13 8.00 -1.89
N PRO A 29 -20.34 8.60 -0.70
CA PRO A 29 -20.39 7.87 0.57
C PRO A 29 -21.45 6.76 0.54
N GLY A 30 -21.06 5.53 0.89
CA GLY A 30 -21.97 4.37 0.97
C GLY A 30 -22.16 3.58 -0.34
N VAL A 31 -21.45 3.93 -1.41
CA VAL A 31 -21.42 3.18 -2.68
C VAL A 31 -20.01 2.72 -3.03
N ASP A 32 -19.01 3.60 -2.85
CA ASP A 32 -17.62 3.26 -3.18
C ASP A 32 -16.95 2.55 -1.99
N ASP A 33 -16.12 1.53 -2.27
CA ASP A 33 -15.39 0.78 -1.24
C ASP A 33 -14.30 1.68 -0.61
N ASP A 34 -14.36 1.86 0.71
CA ASP A 34 -13.57 2.85 1.47
C ASP A 34 -12.17 2.35 1.87
N GLY A 35 -11.69 1.29 1.21
CA GLY A 35 -10.66 0.38 1.71
C GLY A 35 -9.33 0.38 0.96
N ILE A 36 -9.00 1.40 0.17
CA ILE A 36 -7.77 1.41 -0.64
C ILE A 36 -6.78 2.49 -0.17
N TRP A 37 -5.53 2.09 0.03
CA TRP A 37 -4.41 2.97 0.36
C TRP A 37 -3.25 2.76 -0.61
N TRP A 38 -2.72 3.85 -1.14
CA TRP A 38 -1.57 3.85 -2.04
C TRP A 38 -0.33 4.38 -1.33
N PHE A 39 0.81 3.79 -1.63
CA PHE A 39 2.14 4.15 -1.17
C PHE A 39 3.03 4.43 -2.38
N SER A 40 3.72 5.56 -2.36
CA SER A 40 4.55 6.03 -3.47
C SER A 40 5.81 6.73 -2.97
N LEU A 41 6.76 6.97 -3.86
CA LEU A 41 7.97 7.74 -3.57
C LEU A 41 8.00 9.05 -4.36
N PRO A 42 8.64 10.11 -3.83
CA PRO A 42 8.78 11.36 -4.56
C PRO A 42 9.55 11.15 -5.86
N ASN A 43 9.04 11.73 -6.95
CA ASN A 43 9.64 11.67 -8.29
C ASN A 43 9.70 10.27 -8.93
N ILE A 44 8.98 9.28 -8.39
CA ILE A 44 8.80 7.97 -9.03
C ILE A 44 7.31 7.83 -9.38
N GLU A 45 7.00 7.67 -10.67
CA GLU A 45 5.62 7.57 -11.18
C GLU A 45 4.96 6.21 -10.95
N LYS A 46 5.59 5.34 -10.16
CA LYS A 46 5.07 4.00 -9.82
C LYS A 46 4.68 3.92 -8.36
N ASP A 47 3.63 3.16 -8.08
CA ASP A 47 3.14 2.95 -6.73
C ASP A 47 2.68 1.52 -6.44
N ILE A 48 2.42 1.29 -5.16
CA ILE A 48 1.83 0.06 -4.62
C ILE A 48 0.59 0.44 -3.83
N GLN A 49 -0.49 -0.31 -4.01
CA GLN A 49 -1.69 -0.21 -3.22
C GLN A 49 -1.90 -1.43 -2.34
N ILE A 50 -2.60 -1.19 -1.23
CA ILE A 50 -3.22 -2.24 -0.45
C ILE A 50 -4.71 -1.97 -0.27
N GLU A 51 -5.50 -3.04 -0.30
CA GLU A 51 -6.95 -2.98 -0.20
C GLU A 51 -7.48 -3.86 0.95
N SER A 52 -8.28 -3.27 1.83
CA SER A 52 -9.10 -3.94 2.83
C SER A 52 -10.28 -3.04 3.21
N SER A 53 -11.50 -3.58 3.10
CA SER A 53 -12.75 -2.86 3.35
C SER A 53 -12.89 -2.29 4.76
N ASN A 54 -12.17 -2.82 5.76
CA ASN A 54 -12.19 -2.32 7.13
C ASN A 54 -10.82 -1.80 7.62
N GLY A 55 -9.81 -1.79 6.76
CA GLY A 55 -8.43 -1.41 7.11
C GLY A 55 -7.77 -2.37 8.11
N THR A 56 -8.22 -3.62 8.18
CA THR A 56 -7.60 -4.71 8.96
C THR A 56 -7.19 -5.85 8.04
N CYS A 57 -6.20 -6.63 8.45
CA CYS A 57 -5.77 -7.78 7.66
C CYS A 57 -6.92 -8.79 7.46
N PRO A 58 -6.96 -9.51 6.32
CA PRO A 58 -5.97 -9.49 5.23
C PRO A 58 -6.12 -8.27 4.31
N PHE A 59 -5.01 -7.89 3.66
CA PHE A 59 -4.99 -6.90 2.58
C PHE A 59 -4.66 -7.57 1.24
N ILE A 60 -5.35 -7.16 0.19
CA ILE A 60 -4.92 -7.40 -1.19
C ILE A 60 -3.81 -6.40 -1.51
N VAL A 61 -2.77 -6.81 -2.21
CA VAL A 61 -1.60 -5.99 -2.55
C VAL A 61 -1.39 -6.01 -4.05
N GLU A 62 -1.37 -4.82 -4.67
CA GLU A 62 -1.18 -4.63 -6.11
C GLU A 62 -0.20 -3.49 -6.38
N HIS A 63 0.55 -3.55 -7.47
CA HIS A 63 1.48 -2.47 -7.86
C HIS A 63 1.63 -2.35 -9.37
N ASP A 64 2.12 -1.20 -9.85
CA ASP A 64 2.17 -0.86 -11.28
C ASP A 64 3.03 -1.79 -12.15
N ASP A 65 3.92 -2.59 -11.55
CA ASP A 65 4.72 -3.59 -12.28
C ASP A 65 3.96 -4.91 -12.56
N MET A 66 2.73 -5.08 -12.06
CA MET A 66 1.88 -6.25 -12.37
C MET A 66 1.21 -6.08 -13.72
N ASN A 67 1.07 -7.15 -14.50
CA ASN A 67 0.37 -7.07 -15.81
C ASN A 67 -1.15 -7.13 -15.64
N SER A 68 -1.65 -7.69 -14.54
CA SER A 68 -3.07 -7.77 -14.24
C SER A 68 -3.33 -7.99 -12.75
N SER A 69 -4.56 -7.71 -12.30
CA SER A 69 -5.00 -7.97 -10.92
C SER A 69 -5.00 -9.46 -10.53
N ALA A 70 -4.85 -10.38 -11.48
CA ALA A 70 -4.67 -11.80 -11.17
C ALA A 70 -3.30 -12.09 -10.52
N GLU A 71 -2.34 -11.16 -10.62
CA GLU A 71 -1.04 -11.21 -9.95
C GLU A 71 -1.07 -10.62 -8.55
N ALA A 72 -2.23 -10.10 -8.11
CA ALA A 72 -2.39 -9.52 -6.79
C ALA A 72 -1.99 -10.51 -5.70
N GLU A 73 -1.21 -10.03 -4.75
CA GLU A 73 -0.81 -10.82 -3.60
C GLU A 73 -1.73 -10.56 -2.42
N VAL A 74 -1.69 -11.45 -1.42
CA VAL A 74 -2.41 -11.25 -0.15
C VAL A 74 -1.39 -11.12 0.97
N ALA A 75 -1.56 -10.09 1.80
CA ALA A 75 -0.86 -9.92 3.06
C ALA A 75 -1.82 -10.23 4.21
N ASN A 76 -1.56 -11.32 4.94
CA ASN A 76 -2.41 -11.81 6.03
C ASN A 76 -2.09 -11.15 7.37
N THR A 77 -0.96 -10.44 7.46
CA THR A 77 -0.51 -9.76 8.67
C THR A 77 0.02 -8.36 8.36
N VAL A 78 0.11 -7.51 9.39
CA VAL A 78 0.73 -6.19 9.31
C VAL A 78 2.16 -6.30 8.78
N ASP A 79 2.94 -7.25 9.31
CA ASP A 79 4.35 -7.39 8.97
C ASP A 79 4.53 -7.83 7.51
N GLU A 80 3.66 -8.73 7.01
CA GLU A 80 3.65 -9.12 5.60
C GLU A 80 3.33 -7.94 4.68
N ALA A 81 2.35 -7.09 5.05
CA ALA A 81 1.98 -5.92 4.27
C ALA A 81 3.12 -4.89 4.24
N VAL A 82 3.72 -4.60 5.40
CA VAL A 82 4.88 -3.70 5.53
C VAL A 82 6.04 -4.21 4.67
N GLU A 83 6.34 -5.50 4.72
CA GLU A 83 7.45 -6.08 3.96
C GLU A 83 7.22 -5.97 2.45
N LYS A 84 6.02 -6.32 1.97
CA LYS A 84 5.68 -6.21 0.53
C LYS A 84 5.80 -4.77 0.01
N ILE A 85 5.26 -3.81 0.76
CA ILE A 85 5.33 -2.38 0.41
C ILE A 85 6.77 -1.89 0.41
N ALA A 86 7.51 -2.14 1.50
CA ALA A 86 8.88 -1.67 1.64
C ALA A 86 9.81 -2.29 0.58
N ALA A 87 9.66 -3.59 0.32
CA ALA A 87 10.43 -4.29 -0.69
C ALA A 87 10.19 -3.69 -2.08
N TYR A 88 8.93 -3.55 -2.50
CA TYR A 88 8.60 -2.96 -3.80
C TYR A 88 9.16 -1.55 -3.95
N LEU A 89 8.88 -0.65 -3.00
CA LEU A 89 9.37 0.74 -3.07
C LEU A 89 10.90 0.83 -3.07
N THR A 90 11.58 -0.02 -2.30
CA THR A 90 13.06 -0.08 -2.31
C THR A 90 13.59 -0.50 -3.68
N THR A 91 12.97 -1.49 -4.33
CA THR A 91 13.40 -1.89 -5.68
C THR A 91 13.24 -0.78 -6.71
N LEU A 92 12.27 0.13 -6.54
CA LEU A 92 12.12 1.29 -7.40
C LEU A 92 13.24 2.31 -7.21
N VAL A 93 13.69 2.53 -5.97
CA VAL A 93 14.86 3.37 -5.67
C VAL A 93 16.10 2.80 -6.35
N ASP A 94 16.36 1.51 -6.19
CA ASP A 94 17.56 0.85 -6.74
C ASP A 94 17.61 0.86 -8.28
N ARG A 95 16.46 0.95 -8.96
CA ARG A 95 16.36 1.04 -10.42
C ARG A 95 16.58 2.44 -10.96
N THR A 96 16.48 3.46 -10.11
CA THR A 96 16.59 4.89 -10.49
C THR A 96 17.92 5.53 -10.10
N GLY A 97 18.73 4.85 -9.27
CA GLY A 97 20.11 5.22 -8.94
C GLY A 97 21.15 4.61 -9.87
#